data_AF-A0A8C0EGQ2-F1
#
_entry.id   AF-A0A8C0EGQ2-F1
#
_cell.length_a   1.000
_cell.length_b   1.000
_cell.length_c   1.000
_cell.angle_alpha   90.00
_cell.angle_beta   90.00
_cell.angle_gamma   90.00
#
_symmetry.space_group_name_H-M   'P 1'
#
loop_
_entity.id
_entity.type
_entity.pdbx_description
1 polymer ?
#
loop_
_entity_poly.entity_id
_entity_poly.type
_entity_poly.pdbx_seq_one_letter_code
_entity_poly.pdbx_strand_id
1 'polypeptide(L)'
;SVKPPSVFVFPPPSEQLANQETATLTCLATGFRPRDILVTWTQEDRPVSSGSFLNFGPEEDGGAFTLYSMLEVPVAAWQRGDHFACVVGH
;
A
#
# COMPACT_ATOMS: atom_id res chain seq x y z
N SER A 1 3.41 16.11 -19.52
CA SER A 1 3.95 16.68 -18.26
C SER A 1 3.82 15.62 -17.18
N VAL A 2 4.86 15.46 -16.37
CA VAL A 2 4.84 14.54 -15.21
C VAL A 2 3.92 15.11 -14.13
N LYS A 3 3.15 14.24 -13.45
CA LYS A 3 2.36 14.57 -12.27
C LYS A 3 2.57 13.47 -11.22
N PRO A 4 3.06 13.80 -10.01
CA PRO A 4 3.31 12.81 -8.96
C PRO A 4 1.99 12.25 -8.40
N PRO A 5 2.03 11.04 -7.81
CA PRO A 5 0.86 10.45 -7.17
C PRO A 5 0.51 11.19 -5.87
N SER A 6 -0.78 11.27 -5.58
CA SER A 6 -1.25 11.40 -4.20
C SER A 6 -1.29 10.00 -3.58
N VAL A 7 -0.73 9.86 -2.39
CA VAL A 7 -0.58 8.57 -1.70
C VAL A 7 -1.37 8.57 -0.41
N PHE A 8 -2.23 7.56 -0.24
CA PHE A 8 -3.04 7.36 0.96
C PHE A 8 -2.82 5.94 1.48
N VAL A 9 -2.63 5.80 2.79
CA VAL A 9 -2.53 4.50 3.46
C VAL A 9 -3.73 4.35 4.39
N PHE A 10 -4.46 3.25 4.22
CA PHE A 10 -5.61 2.91 5.03
C PHE A 10 -5.25 1.80 6.03
N PRO A 11 -5.66 1.93 7.30
CA PRO A 11 -5.43 0.91 8.31
C PRO A 11 -6.25 -0.35 8.00
N PRO A 12 -5.97 -1.48 8.67
CA PRO A 12 -6.75 -2.68 8.46
C PRO A 12 -8.19 -2.52 8.95
N PRO A 13 -9.19 -3.11 8.26
CA PRO A 13 -10.56 -3.17 8.73
C PRO A 13 -10.66 -3.75 10.14
N SER A 14 -11.46 -3.11 11.00
CA SER A 14 -11.59 -3.52 12.41
C SER A 14 -12.09 -4.95 12.58
N GLU A 15 -12.87 -5.47 11.62
CA GLU A 15 -13.33 -6.86 11.62
C GLU A 15 -12.16 -7.86 11.47
N GLN A 16 -11.15 -7.56 10.65
CA GLN A 16 -9.96 -8.40 10.52
C GLN A 16 -9.16 -8.40 11.82
N LEU A 17 -9.00 -7.22 12.44
CA LEU A 17 -8.27 -7.07 13.71
C LEU A 17 -8.93 -7.82 14.87
N ALA A 18 -10.25 -8.04 14.82
CA ALA A 18 -10.99 -8.75 15.86
C ALA A 18 -11.02 -10.26 15.66
N ASN A 19 -11.00 -10.73 14.41
CA ASN A 19 -11.38 -12.11 14.08
C ASN A 19 -10.32 -12.91 13.31
N GLN A 20 -9.19 -12.31 12.93
CA GLN A 20 -8.17 -12.93 12.09
C GLN A 20 -6.77 -12.86 12.71
N GLU A 21 -5.85 -13.72 12.27
CA GLU A 21 -4.44 -13.69 12.68
C GLU A 21 -3.63 -12.67 11.86
N THR A 22 -4.07 -12.39 10.63
CA THR A 22 -3.50 -11.39 9.73
C THR A 22 -4.55 -10.37 9.34
N ALA A 23 -4.10 -9.17 8.94
CA ALA A 23 -4.96 -8.09 8.50
C ALA A 23 -4.30 -7.33 7.36
N THR A 24 -5.09 -6.61 6.56
CA THR A 24 -4.61 -6.00 5.31
C THR A 24 -4.50 -4.49 5.43
N LEU A 25 -3.30 -3.94 5.21
CA LEU A 25 -3.09 -2.53 4.95
C LEU A 25 -3.28 -2.24 3.46
N THR A 26 -3.91 -1.12 3.13
CA THR A 26 -4.10 -0.71 1.72
C THR A 26 -3.39 0.61 1.45
N CYS A 27 -2.58 0.65 0.41
CA CYS A 27 -2.01 1.88 -0.15
C CYS A 27 -2.68 2.20 -1.48
N LEU A 28 -3.14 3.44 -1.62
CA LEU A 28 -3.69 4.01 -2.85
C LEU A 28 -2.72 5.06 -3.37
N ALA A 29 -2.15 4.84 -4.55
CA ALA A 29 -1.41 5.84 -5.31
C ALA A 29 -2.26 6.28 -6.51
N THR A 30 -2.65 7.55 -6.59
CA THR A 30 -3.62 8.02 -7.60
C THR A 30 -3.27 9.36 -8.23
N GLY A 31 -3.79 9.61 -9.42
CA GLY A 31 -3.73 10.88 -10.12
C GLY A 31 -2.37 11.14 -10.81
N PHE A 32 -1.55 10.11 -10.97
CA PHE A 32 -0.19 10.22 -11.50
C PHE A 32 -0.12 9.99 -13.02
N ARG A 33 0.97 10.49 -13.63
CA ARG A 33 1.33 10.24 -15.04
C ARG A 33 2.80 10.63 -15.27
N PRO A 34 3.61 9.89 -16.06
CA PRO A 34 3.26 8.73 -16.89
C PRO A 34 2.96 7.46 -16.07
N ARG A 35 2.65 6.35 -16.75
CA ARG A 35 2.16 5.09 -16.14
C ARG A 35 3.18 4.40 -15.21
N ASP A 36 4.47 4.55 -15.47
CA ASP A 36 5.52 3.84 -14.72
C ASP A 36 5.54 4.29 -13.27
N ILE A 37 5.48 3.33 -12.35
CA ILE A 37 5.46 3.56 -10.90
C ILE A 37 6.02 2.33 -10.19
N LEU A 38 6.67 2.53 -9.04
CA LEU A 38 7.08 1.49 -8.12
C LEU A 38 6.34 1.67 -6.80
N VAL A 39 5.77 0.60 -6.27
CA VAL A 39 5.19 0.57 -4.91
C VAL A 39 5.75 -0.61 -4.15
N THR A 40 6.29 -0.31 -2.97
CA THR A 40 6.88 -1.26 -2.01
C THR A 40 6.49 -0.83 -0.59
N TRP A 41 6.84 -1.64 0.39
CA TRP A 41 6.49 -1.43 1.80
C TRP A 41 7.70 -1.55 2.70
N THR A 42 7.63 -0.85 3.84
CA THR A 42 8.53 -1.05 4.97
C THR A 42 7.75 -1.38 6.23
N GLN A 43 8.37 -2.14 7.12
CA GLN A 43 7.94 -2.38 8.51
C GLN A 43 9.13 -2.05 9.41
N GLU A 44 8.94 -1.14 10.37
CA GLU A 44 10.03 -0.65 11.23
C GLU A 44 11.24 -0.17 10.41
N ASP A 45 10.97 0.60 9.35
CA ASP A 45 11.94 1.12 8.37
C ASP A 45 12.75 0.05 7.60
N ARG A 46 12.38 -1.24 7.73
CA ARG A 46 13.00 -2.34 6.99
C ARG A 46 12.14 -2.74 5.79
N PRO A 47 12.75 -3.06 4.64
CA PRO A 47 12.01 -3.51 3.47
C PRO A 47 11.19 -4.77 3.77
N VAL A 48 9.93 -4.77 3.34
CA VAL A 48 9.06 -5.94 3.35
C VAL A 48 9.34 -6.79 2.10
N SER A 49 9.25 -8.11 2.24
CA SER A 49 9.38 -9.03 1.11
C SER A 49 8.31 -8.77 0.05
N SER A 50 8.67 -8.84 -1.23
CA SER A 50 7.73 -8.66 -2.35
C SER A 50 6.62 -9.70 -2.39
N GLY A 51 6.76 -10.84 -1.69
CA GLY A 51 5.71 -11.85 -1.56
C GLY A 51 4.63 -11.53 -0.52
N SER A 52 4.82 -10.48 0.29
CA SER A 52 3.88 -10.10 1.37
C SER A 52 2.87 -9.04 0.94
N PHE A 53 3.02 -8.47 -0.27
CA PHE A 53 2.09 -7.48 -0.80
C PHE A 53 1.76 -7.74 -2.26
N LEU A 54 0.57 -7.29 -2.67
CA LEU A 54 0.07 -7.40 -4.04
C LEU A 54 -0.24 -6.00 -4.58
N ASN A 55 0.22 -5.71 -5.80
CA ASN A 55 -0.05 -4.47 -6.51
C ASN A 55 -1.11 -4.71 -7.60
N PHE A 56 -2.14 -3.87 -7.65
CA PHE A 56 -3.24 -3.92 -8.60
C PHE A 56 -3.26 -2.64 -9.46
N GLY A 57 -3.18 -2.79 -10.78
CA GLY A 57 -3.08 -1.68 -11.74
C GLY A 57 -1.66 -1.48 -12.30
N PRO A 58 -1.27 -0.25 -12.71
CA PRO A 58 -2.11 0.95 -12.70
C PRO A 58 -3.25 0.90 -13.70
N GLU A 59 -4.44 1.31 -13.26
CA GLU A 59 -5.63 1.54 -14.08
C GLU A 59 -5.66 3.02 -14.53
N GLU A 60 -6.15 3.27 -15.75
CA GLU A 60 -6.25 4.61 -16.31
C GLU A 60 -7.68 5.12 -16.25
N ASP A 61 -7.87 6.34 -15.75
CA ASP A 61 -9.13 7.08 -15.83
C ASP A 61 -8.84 8.57 -16.10
N GLY A 62 -9.54 9.15 -17.08
CA GLY A 62 -9.39 10.56 -17.44
C GLY A 62 -7.96 11.02 -17.78
N GLY A 63 -7.09 10.12 -18.26
CA GLY A 63 -5.69 10.41 -18.58
C GLY A 63 -4.74 10.47 -17.36
N ALA A 64 -5.17 9.96 -16.22
CA ALA A 64 -4.35 9.76 -15.03
C ALA A 64 -4.43 8.31 -14.56
N PHE A 65 -3.40 7.86 -13.85
CA PHE A 65 -3.28 6.49 -13.39
C PHE A 65 -3.55 6.36 -11.89
N THR A 66 -4.08 5.19 -11.50
CA THR A 66 -4.30 4.78 -10.11
C THR A 66 -3.82 3.36 -9.90
N LEU A 67 -3.13 3.09 -8.79
CA LEU A 67 -2.66 1.78 -8.38
C LEU A 67 -3.00 1.56 -6.90
N TYR A 68 -3.40 0.33 -6.57
CA TYR A 68 -3.56 -0.12 -5.20
C TYR A 68 -2.45 -1.11 -4.83
N SER A 69 -1.95 -1.03 -3.60
CA SER A 69 -1.06 -2.04 -3.02
C SER A 69 -1.66 -2.53 -1.71
N MET A 70 -1.79 -3.85 -1.56
CA MET A 70 -2.33 -4.47 -0.37
C MET A 70 -1.22 -5.25 0.32
N LEU A 71 -0.89 -4.88 1.56
CA LEU A 71 0.10 -5.54 2.39
C LEU A 71 -0.61 -6.36 3.46
N GLU A 72 -0.30 -7.66 3.54
CA GLU A 72 -0.76 -8.50 4.64
C GLU A 72 0.22 -8.41 5.82
N VAL A 73 -0.30 -8.13 7.02
CA VAL A 73 0.50 -8.01 8.24
C VAL A 73 -0.08 -8.89 9.36
N PRO A 74 0.76 -9.41 10.28
CA PRO A 74 0.25 -10.06 11.49
C PRO A 74 -0.51 -9.06 12.36
N VAL A 75 -1.69 -9.42 12.86
CA VAL A 75 -2.47 -8.58 13.79
C VAL A 75 -1.67 -8.24 15.04
N ALA A 76 -0.87 -9.17 15.54
CA ALA A 76 0.02 -8.93 16.68
C ALA A 76 1.09 -7.86 16.40
N ALA A 77 1.56 -7.71 15.15
CA ALA A 77 2.50 -6.66 14.78
C ALA A 77 1.81 -5.29 14.72
N TRP A 78 0.63 -5.25 14.11
CA TRP A 78 -0.20 -4.05 14.09
C TRP A 78 -0.56 -3.57 15.51
N GLN A 79 -1.05 -4.47 16.37
CA GLN A 79 -1.45 -4.15 17.75
C GLN A 79 -0.29 -3.74 18.66
N ARG A 80 0.93 -4.22 18.36
CA ARG A 80 2.16 -3.75 19.03
C ARG A 80 2.50 -2.29 18.69
N GLY A 81 1.93 -1.75 17.62
CA GLY A 81 2.20 -0.39 17.14
C GLY A 81 3.37 -0.34 16.17
N ASP A 82 3.69 -1.44 15.48
CA ASP A 82 4.72 -1.42 14.43
C ASP A 82 4.36 -0.38 13.35
N HIS A 83 5.35 0.37 12.89
CA HIS A 83 5.21 1.36 11.85
C HIS A 83 5.33 0.70 10.46
N PHE A 84 4.29 0.83 9.65
CA PHE A 84 4.25 0.37 8.28
C PHE A 84 4.14 1.56 7.33
N ALA A 85 5.00 1.62 6.31
CA ALA A 85 4.94 2.70 5.33
C ALA A 85 4.89 2.16 3.90
N CYS A 86 3.97 2.70 3.10
CA CYS A 86 3.94 2.52 1.65
C CYS A 86 4.94 3.48 1.02
N VAL A 87 5.92 2.95 0.29
CA VAL A 87 6.97 3.73 -0.38
C VAL A 87 6.70 3.70 -1.88
N VAL A 88 6.56 4.90 -2.45
CA VAL A 88 6.17 5.10 -3.85
C VAL A 88 7.28 5.83 -4.61
N GLY A 89 7.69 5.29 -5.75
CA GLY A 89 8.58 5.95 -6.71
C GLY A 89 7.87 6.19 -8.04
N HIS A 90 7.90 7.42 -8.54
CA HIS A 90 7.22 7.86 -9.77
C HIS A 90 8.08 8.84 -10.56
#